data_AF-A0AAF6BUX2-F1
#
_entry.id   AF-A0AAF6BUX2-F1
#
_cell.length_a   1.000
_cell.length_b   1.000
_cell.length_c   1.000
_cell.angle_alpha   90.00
_cell.angle_beta   90.00
_cell.angle_gamma   90.00
#
_symmetry.space_group_name_H-M   'P 1'
#
loop_
_entity.id
_entity.type
_entity.pdbx_description
1 polymer ?
#
loop_
_entity_poly.entity_id
_entity_poly.type
_entity_poly.pdbx_seq_one_letter_code
_entity_poly.pdbx_strand_id
1 'polypeptide(L)'
;MCLNLWYKVKRTNRWTQEWALLALAAVDRISQALQGYVDSMYQFVQPQAETLGKLCGIETSYIYAFGEEVVRGQSIFNLSNLVQKLQPMLRATACVGSWQIASHQALARGTVMVLPSLASIQGHVFPSSRVVIIDSIGGLEDIPVGVTAVLSSSTTDILSHVSIRARNNKVLLASCSDSEEFETMKRMEGKTVVVTIQSTGEVVASEELDSFLQPVQGYSPMDLNESNKKPNQLTSPLKRCPPALPSKWTFKEDSYDESQVGGKSYNIARLRKLLPKKINVPASVVLPLTTYEQLLNDPLNEMAASLLKKVLRELDAASKSSNAIPKELALIRKIIKSKVTAPEVMKDALCAAAEASGLIGPGAWKNQLVWENNWRAICQVWASKWTDRAWLSRKATGLSEEALLMGCLLQKVVPAEYAFVIHTVHPISKDKSEMFCEVVPGLGEVLVGNYRGTALSFTISKDDNAKPRITSLPSKAVAYIAADECLIARSDSNGEDLETFAGAGLFDSVIVDPPKRILVDFCEERLLWDIQFREQLIQDIKTVGLCVESALGGQAQDIEGIYRDGKITVVQARPQVL
;
A
#
# COMPACT_ATOMS: atom_id res chain seq x y z
N MET A 1 -28.29 2.01 -4.26
CA MET A 1 -27.31 2.40 -3.22
C MET A 1 -26.97 3.89 -3.31
N CYS A 2 -26.21 4.37 -4.30
CA CYS A 2 -25.79 5.80 -4.34
C CYS A 2 -26.95 6.81 -4.32
N LEU A 3 -28.05 6.54 -5.02
CA LEU A 3 -29.25 7.38 -4.99
C LEU A 3 -29.87 7.46 -3.58
N ASN A 4 -29.99 6.33 -2.89
CA ASN A 4 -30.52 6.26 -1.54
C ASN A 4 -29.62 7.01 -0.56
N LEU A 5 -28.30 6.85 -0.70
CA LEU A 5 -27.31 7.59 0.08
C LEU A 5 -27.51 9.10 -0.08
N TRP A 6 -27.57 9.59 -1.32
CA TRP A 6 -27.79 11.01 -1.59
C TRP A 6 -29.12 11.52 -1.01
N TYR A 7 -30.20 10.75 -1.12
CA TYR A 7 -31.47 11.13 -0.50
C TYR A 7 -31.40 11.19 1.02
N LYS A 8 -30.66 10.28 1.65
CA LYS A 8 -30.45 10.28 3.11
C LYS A 8 -29.64 11.51 3.53
N VAL A 9 -28.56 11.84 2.81
CA VAL A 9 -27.77 13.08 3.03
C VAL A 9 -28.60 14.34 2.82
N LYS A 10 -29.50 14.37 1.84
CA LYS A 10 -30.37 15.53 1.60
C LYS A 10 -31.33 15.82 2.77
N ARG A 11 -31.68 14.81 3.56
CA ARG A 11 -32.62 14.91 4.69
C ARG A 11 -31.97 15.37 5.99
N THR A 12 -30.64 15.41 6.08
CA THR A 12 -29.94 15.91 7.26
C THR A 12 -29.83 17.44 7.24
N ASN A 13 -29.37 18.02 8.36
CA ASN A 13 -29.21 19.47 8.47
C ASN A 13 -28.13 19.97 7.50
N ARG A 14 -28.54 20.70 6.47
CA ARG A 14 -27.67 21.08 5.35
C ARG A 14 -26.75 22.25 5.69
N TRP A 15 -25.68 22.35 4.91
CA TRP A 15 -24.74 23.49 4.89
C TRP A 15 -23.84 23.65 6.11
N THR A 16 -23.82 22.68 7.03
CA THR A 16 -22.75 22.59 8.04
C THR A 16 -21.50 21.96 7.43
N GLN A 17 -20.34 22.17 8.07
CA GLN A 17 -19.09 21.53 7.66
C GLN A 17 -19.21 19.99 7.68
N GLU A 18 -19.83 19.43 8.72
CA GLU A 18 -20.09 17.99 8.85
C GLU A 18 -21.00 17.48 7.72
N TRP A 19 -22.04 18.25 7.39
CA TRP A 19 -22.92 17.91 6.27
C TRP A 19 -22.16 17.94 4.94
N ALA A 20 -21.28 18.92 4.74
CA ALA A 20 -20.48 19.02 3.53
C ALA A 20 -19.52 17.84 3.38
N LEU A 21 -18.88 17.37 4.46
CA LEU A 21 -18.07 16.15 4.46
C LEU A 21 -18.90 14.91 4.10
N LEU A 22 -20.11 14.79 4.66
CA LEU A 22 -21.02 13.69 4.38
C LEU A 22 -21.51 13.71 2.92
N ALA A 23 -21.86 14.89 2.41
CA ALA A 23 -22.23 15.08 1.02
C ALA A 23 -21.07 14.80 0.07
N LEU A 24 -19.83 15.18 0.44
CA LEU A 24 -18.64 14.90 -0.34
C LEU A 24 -18.37 13.40 -0.46
N ALA A 25 -18.47 12.64 0.65
CA ALA A 25 -18.35 11.18 0.60
C ALA A 25 -19.43 10.52 -0.28
N ALA A 26 -20.67 11.04 -0.25
CA ALA A 26 -21.75 10.57 -1.12
C ALA A 26 -21.49 10.89 -2.60
N VAL A 27 -21.01 12.11 -2.90
CA VAL A 27 -20.67 12.55 -4.26
C VAL A 27 -19.49 11.76 -4.82
N ASP A 28 -18.46 11.50 -4.01
CA ASP A 28 -17.34 10.65 -4.40
C ASP A 28 -17.81 9.22 -4.73
N ARG A 29 -18.69 8.65 -3.89
CA ARG A 29 -19.28 7.33 -4.16
C ARG A 29 -20.12 7.31 -5.43
N ILE A 30 -20.84 8.40 -5.73
CA ILE A 30 -21.54 8.58 -7.02
C ILE A 30 -20.52 8.59 -8.14
N SER A 31 -19.50 9.47 -8.07
CA SER A 31 -18.44 9.61 -9.09
C SER A 31 -17.81 8.25 -9.43
N GLN A 32 -17.41 7.48 -8.43
CA GLN A 32 -16.86 6.13 -8.60
C GLN A 32 -17.84 5.17 -9.31
N ALA A 33 -19.13 5.26 -9.00
CA ALA A 33 -20.15 4.44 -9.67
C ALA A 33 -20.34 4.86 -11.14
N LEU A 34 -20.37 6.17 -11.42
CA LEU A 34 -20.49 6.68 -12.79
C LEU A 34 -19.27 6.25 -13.60
N GLN A 35 -18.06 6.42 -13.06
CA GLN A 35 -16.82 6.03 -13.74
C GLN A 35 -16.80 4.53 -14.03
N GLY A 36 -17.11 3.68 -13.04
CA GLY A 36 -17.16 2.24 -13.27
C GLY A 36 -18.19 1.81 -14.33
N TYR A 37 -19.33 2.51 -14.40
CA TYR A 37 -20.34 2.27 -15.44
C TYR A 37 -19.85 2.72 -16.82
N VAL A 38 -19.24 3.90 -16.91
CA VAL A 38 -18.64 4.44 -18.14
C VAL A 38 -17.55 3.50 -18.65
N ASP A 39 -16.63 3.08 -17.79
CA ASP A 39 -15.54 2.15 -18.13
C ASP A 39 -16.11 0.82 -18.66
N SER A 40 -17.14 0.28 -17.99
CA SER A 40 -17.80 -0.96 -18.41
C SER A 40 -18.48 -0.84 -19.76
N MET A 41 -19.17 0.28 -20.00
CA MET A 41 -19.79 0.56 -21.30
C MET A 41 -18.75 0.69 -22.40
N TYR A 42 -17.68 1.45 -22.16
CA TYR A 42 -16.61 1.65 -23.13
C TYR A 42 -15.96 0.30 -23.51
N GLN A 43 -15.58 -0.50 -22.51
CA GLN A 43 -15.01 -1.84 -22.72
C GLN A 43 -15.96 -2.79 -23.45
N PHE A 44 -17.28 -2.60 -23.31
CA PHE A 44 -18.28 -3.41 -23.98
C PHE A 44 -18.64 -2.91 -25.39
N VAL A 45 -18.28 -1.69 -25.79
CA VAL A 45 -18.74 -1.12 -27.07
C VAL A 45 -17.58 -0.87 -28.02
N GLN A 46 -16.48 -0.32 -27.53
CA GLN A 46 -15.35 0.08 -28.37
C GLN A 46 -14.70 -1.13 -29.09
N PRO A 47 -14.40 -2.27 -28.44
CA PRO A 47 -13.78 -3.40 -29.14
C PRO A 47 -14.66 -3.99 -30.26
N GLN A 48 -15.98 -3.97 -30.09
CA GLN A 48 -16.95 -4.43 -31.07
C GLN A 48 -17.00 -3.47 -32.26
N ALA A 49 -16.98 -2.15 -31.99
CA ALA A 49 -16.92 -1.13 -33.04
C ALA A 49 -15.63 -1.27 -33.87
N GLU A 50 -14.48 -1.48 -33.23
CA GLU A 50 -13.20 -1.75 -33.89
C GLU A 50 -13.24 -3.01 -34.76
N THR A 51 -13.82 -4.09 -34.23
CA THR A 51 -13.93 -5.37 -34.95
C THR A 51 -14.84 -5.25 -36.17
N LEU A 52 -16.04 -4.69 -36.01
CA LEU A 52 -17.00 -4.48 -37.10
C LEU A 52 -16.44 -3.51 -38.14
N GLY A 53 -15.84 -2.41 -37.68
CA GLY A 53 -15.26 -1.41 -38.55
C GLY A 53 -14.17 -1.98 -39.46
N LYS A 54 -13.30 -2.83 -38.91
CA LYS A 54 -12.28 -3.55 -39.68
C LYS A 54 -12.88 -4.52 -40.70
N LEU A 55 -13.93 -5.26 -40.33
CA LEU A 55 -14.59 -6.23 -41.23
C LEU A 55 -15.39 -5.55 -42.35
N CYS A 56 -15.99 -4.40 -42.07
CA CYS A 56 -16.82 -3.66 -43.03
C CYS A 56 -16.03 -2.65 -43.87
N GLY A 57 -14.71 -2.52 -43.66
CA GLY A 57 -13.87 -1.55 -44.37
C GLY A 57 -14.22 -0.10 -44.03
N ILE A 58 -14.68 0.17 -42.81
CA ILE A 58 -14.99 1.51 -42.32
C ILE A 58 -13.67 2.20 -41.95
N GLU A 59 -13.54 3.48 -42.30
CA GLU A 59 -12.36 4.29 -41.98
C GLU A 59 -12.19 4.45 -40.45
N THR A 60 -10.96 4.27 -39.96
CA THR A 60 -10.62 4.29 -38.53
C THR A 60 -11.03 5.58 -37.82
N SER A 61 -11.04 6.72 -38.55
CA SER A 61 -11.44 8.02 -38.02
C SER A 61 -12.88 8.04 -37.48
N TYR A 62 -13.81 7.25 -38.04
CA TYR A 62 -15.18 7.14 -37.55
C TYR A 62 -15.35 6.17 -36.37
N ILE A 63 -14.38 5.30 -36.13
CA ILE A 63 -14.47 4.23 -35.11
C ILE A 63 -13.70 4.60 -33.85
N TYR A 64 -12.62 5.38 -34.00
CA TYR A 64 -11.66 5.66 -32.93
C TYR A 64 -12.30 6.15 -31.63
N ALA A 65 -13.34 6.99 -31.70
CA ALA A 65 -14.03 7.55 -30.54
C ALA A 65 -15.47 7.03 -30.35
N PHE A 66 -15.85 5.93 -31.01
CA PHE A 66 -17.23 5.45 -31.02
C PHE A 66 -17.77 5.17 -29.61
N GLY A 67 -17.00 4.47 -28.79
CA GLY A 67 -17.33 4.17 -27.40
C GLY A 67 -17.48 5.44 -26.55
N GLU A 68 -16.65 6.46 -26.76
CA GLU A 68 -16.77 7.74 -26.06
C GLU A 68 -18.05 8.47 -26.44
N GLU A 69 -18.42 8.50 -27.72
CA GLU A 69 -19.66 9.13 -28.18
C GLU A 69 -20.90 8.41 -27.64
N VAL A 70 -20.87 7.07 -27.57
CA VAL A 70 -21.94 6.28 -26.94
C VAL A 70 -22.09 6.63 -25.46
N VAL A 71 -20.98 6.84 -24.75
CA VAL A 71 -20.98 7.30 -23.35
C VAL A 71 -21.53 8.72 -23.23
N ARG A 72 -21.10 9.66 -24.08
CA ARG A 72 -21.56 11.06 -24.10
C ARG A 72 -23.06 11.18 -24.39
N GLY A 73 -23.61 10.26 -25.18
CA GLY A 73 -25.04 10.18 -25.48
C GLY A 73 -25.91 9.71 -24.30
N GLN A 74 -25.32 9.24 -23.19
CA GLN A 74 -26.07 8.77 -22.02
C GLN A 74 -26.43 9.92 -21.07
N SER A 75 -27.56 9.79 -20.37
CA SER A 75 -27.94 10.71 -19.28
C SER A 75 -26.92 10.75 -18.13
N ILE A 76 -26.14 9.69 -17.95
CA ILE A 76 -25.10 9.58 -16.92
C ILE A 76 -23.97 10.59 -17.11
N PHE A 77 -23.69 11.00 -18.36
CA PHE A 77 -22.69 12.00 -18.68
C PHE A 77 -23.06 13.36 -18.09
N ASN A 78 -24.33 13.75 -18.20
CA ASN A 78 -24.83 14.98 -17.58
C ASN A 78 -24.70 14.96 -16.05
N LEU A 79 -24.95 13.80 -15.42
CA LEU A 79 -24.77 13.63 -13.99
C LEU A 79 -23.29 13.75 -13.59
N SER A 80 -22.36 13.20 -14.38
CA SER A 80 -20.91 13.37 -14.17
C SER A 80 -20.51 14.85 -14.19
N ASN A 81 -21.02 15.62 -15.16
CA ASN A 81 -20.75 17.06 -15.25
C ASN A 81 -21.30 17.84 -14.05
N LEU A 82 -22.48 17.46 -13.53
CA LEU A 82 -23.03 18.06 -12.32
C LEU A 82 -22.19 17.73 -11.09
N VAL A 83 -21.73 16.48 -10.97
CA VAL A 83 -20.84 16.04 -9.88
C VAL A 83 -19.52 16.81 -9.90
N GLN A 84 -18.90 16.97 -11.06
CA GLN A 84 -17.66 17.73 -11.23
C GLN A 84 -17.80 19.19 -10.78
N LYS A 85 -18.97 19.82 -11.02
CA LYS A 85 -19.23 21.19 -10.56
C LYS A 85 -19.58 21.27 -9.07
N LEU A 86 -20.26 20.26 -8.54
CA LEU A 86 -20.70 20.24 -7.14
C LEU A 86 -19.54 19.97 -6.18
N GLN A 87 -18.58 19.14 -6.59
CA GLN A 87 -17.49 18.68 -5.73
C GLN A 87 -16.63 19.85 -5.19
N PRO A 88 -16.14 20.82 -6.00
CA PRO A 88 -15.40 21.98 -5.48
C PRO A 88 -16.20 22.79 -4.45
N MET A 89 -17.50 22.99 -4.68
CA MET A 89 -18.38 23.73 -3.75
C MET A 89 -18.51 23.03 -2.39
N LEU A 90 -18.65 21.70 -2.40
CA LEU A 90 -18.71 20.90 -1.18
C LEU A 90 -17.38 20.92 -0.44
N ARG A 91 -16.25 20.81 -1.16
CA ARG A 91 -14.91 20.87 -0.57
C ARG A 91 -14.63 22.20 0.13
N ALA A 92 -14.95 23.32 -0.54
CA ALA A 92 -14.84 24.65 0.04
C ALA A 92 -15.67 24.78 1.33
N THR A 93 -16.91 24.27 1.32
CA THR A 93 -17.80 24.27 2.51
C THR A 93 -17.29 23.36 3.64
N ALA A 94 -16.63 22.26 3.29
CA ALA A 94 -16.02 21.33 4.23
C ALA A 94 -14.66 21.81 4.78
N CYS A 95 -14.13 22.94 4.27
CA CYS A 95 -12.77 23.42 4.50
C CYS A 95 -11.69 22.38 4.11
N VAL A 96 -11.93 21.66 3.01
CA VAL A 96 -11.01 20.68 2.42
C VAL A 96 -10.42 21.29 1.15
N GLY A 97 -9.09 21.35 1.05
CA GLY A 97 -8.41 21.89 -0.14
C GLY A 97 -8.63 21.03 -1.40
N SER A 98 -8.31 21.58 -2.57
CA SER A 98 -8.30 20.83 -3.85
C SER A 98 -7.22 19.75 -3.86
N TRP A 99 -6.11 20.01 -3.16
CA TRP A 99 -4.97 19.10 -3.04
C TRP A 99 -4.97 18.33 -1.72
N GLN A 100 -4.63 17.05 -1.81
CA GLN A 100 -4.29 16.20 -0.67
C GLN A 100 -2.82 15.78 -0.79
N ILE A 101 -2.01 16.26 0.14
CA ILE A 101 -0.57 15.99 0.20
C ILE A 101 -0.35 14.71 1.00
N ALA A 102 0.09 13.66 0.32
CA ALA A 102 0.41 12.38 0.94
C ALA A 102 1.90 12.30 1.34
N SER A 103 2.78 13.00 0.63
CA SER A 103 4.20 13.12 0.96
C SER A 103 4.69 14.52 0.63
N HIS A 104 5.38 15.16 1.57
CA HIS A 104 5.94 16.50 1.38
C HIS A 104 7.45 16.41 1.17
N GLN A 105 7.95 17.05 0.12
CA GLN A 105 9.37 17.30 -0.11
C GLN A 105 9.59 18.80 -0.34
N ALA A 106 10.62 19.37 0.30
CA ALA A 106 10.90 20.81 0.24
C ALA A 106 11.32 21.33 -1.15
N LEU A 107 11.84 20.45 -2.03
CA LEU A 107 12.27 20.81 -3.38
C LEU A 107 11.92 19.71 -4.38
N ALA A 108 10.77 19.86 -5.03
CA ALA A 108 10.32 18.98 -6.11
C ALA A 108 10.55 19.66 -7.47
N ARG A 109 11.67 19.33 -8.14
CA ARG A 109 12.05 19.93 -9.43
C ARG A 109 12.26 18.85 -10.49
N GLY A 110 11.81 19.11 -11.71
CA GLY A 110 12.09 18.21 -12.83
C GLY A 110 11.31 18.55 -14.11
N THR A 111 11.61 17.83 -15.17
CA THR A 111 10.85 17.91 -16.43
C THR A 111 9.53 17.16 -16.29
N VAL A 112 8.42 17.81 -16.67
CA VAL A 112 7.08 17.24 -16.58
C VAL A 112 6.90 16.10 -17.58
N MET A 113 6.34 14.99 -17.11
CA MET A 113 5.98 13.81 -17.89
C MET A 113 4.55 13.42 -17.55
N VAL A 114 3.68 13.34 -18.56
CA VAL A 114 2.27 12.96 -18.38
C VAL A 114 2.09 11.51 -18.80
N LEU A 115 1.47 10.71 -17.92
CA LEU A 115 1.29 9.27 -18.11
C LEU A 115 -0.10 8.84 -17.61
N PRO A 116 -0.68 7.74 -18.13
CA PRO A 116 -1.95 7.24 -17.62
C PRO A 116 -1.84 6.67 -16.19
N SER A 117 -0.70 6.06 -15.85
CA SER A 117 -0.47 5.42 -14.56
C SER A 117 1.02 5.32 -14.24
N LEU A 118 1.36 5.29 -12.95
CA LEU A 118 2.73 5.05 -12.49
C LEU A 118 3.25 3.65 -12.89
N ALA A 119 2.35 2.68 -13.10
CA ALA A 119 2.70 1.32 -13.50
C ALA A 119 3.47 1.26 -14.82
N SER A 120 3.28 2.22 -15.73
CA SER A 120 3.90 2.22 -17.07
C SER A 120 5.41 2.49 -17.05
N ILE A 121 5.92 3.09 -15.96
CA ILE A 121 7.33 3.49 -15.84
C ILE A 121 8.08 2.72 -14.73
N GLN A 122 7.49 1.65 -14.19
CA GLN A 122 8.16 0.85 -13.16
C GLN A 122 9.47 0.24 -13.65
N GLY A 123 10.49 0.31 -12.80
CA GLY A 123 11.82 -0.22 -13.11
C GLY A 123 12.68 0.66 -14.01
N HIS A 124 12.15 1.79 -14.51
CA HIS A 124 12.97 2.78 -15.19
C HIS A 124 13.89 3.51 -14.21
N VAL A 125 15.04 3.95 -14.72
CA VAL A 125 15.92 4.88 -14.02
C VAL A 125 16.05 6.11 -14.89
N PHE A 126 15.63 7.26 -14.37
CA PHE A 126 15.70 8.52 -15.10
C PHE A 126 17.00 9.25 -14.74
N PRO A 127 17.85 9.57 -15.72
CA PRO A 127 19.11 10.28 -15.47
C PRO A 127 18.88 11.76 -15.11
N SER A 128 17.76 12.34 -15.53
CA SER A 128 17.33 13.69 -15.20
C SER A 128 16.08 13.66 -14.33
N SER A 129 15.95 14.63 -13.42
CA SER A 129 14.81 14.72 -12.51
C SER A 129 13.48 14.86 -13.26
N ARG A 130 12.47 14.10 -12.84
CA ARG A 130 11.13 14.08 -13.45
C ARG A 130 10.03 14.47 -12.46
N VAL A 131 9.09 15.27 -12.95
CA VAL A 131 7.80 15.52 -12.29
C VAL A 131 6.75 14.73 -13.07
N VAL A 132 6.16 13.73 -12.44
CA VAL A 132 5.23 12.81 -13.10
C VAL A 132 3.79 13.22 -12.78
N ILE A 133 2.97 13.39 -13.82
CA ILE A 133 1.54 13.68 -13.70
C ILE A 133 0.75 12.48 -14.21
N ILE A 134 -0.11 11.91 -13.37
CA ILE A 134 -0.79 10.63 -13.65
C ILE A 134 -2.29 10.66 -13.37
N ASP A 135 -3.09 10.08 -14.27
CA ASP A 135 -4.54 9.99 -14.07
C ASP A 135 -4.93 8.99 -12.96
N SER A 136 -4.10 7.98 -12.74
CA SER A 136 -4.39 6.96 -11.72
C SER A 136 -3.15 6.43 -11.04
N ILE A 137 -3.26 6.26 -9.71
CA ILE A 137 -2.27 5.61 -8.88
C ILE A 137 -2.96 4.53 -8.03
N GLY A 138 -2.48 3.30 -8.12
CA GLY A 138 -2.82 2.25 -7.17
C GLY A 138 -1.99 2.38 -5.89
N GLY A 139 -1.94 1.31 -5.10
CA GLY A 139 -1.14 1.26 -3.88
C GLY A 139 0.13 0.43 -3.98
N LEU A 140 0.33 -0.34 -5.06
CA LEU A 140 1.39 -1.34 -5.17
C LEU A 140 2.58 -0.86 -6.01
N GLU A 141 2.43 0.26 -6.73
CA GLU A 141 3.41 0.76 -7.69
C GLU A 141 4.64 1.38 -7.03
N ASP A 142 5.84 0.99 -7.46
CA ASP A 142 7.07 1.65 -7.03
C ASP A 142 7.28 2.97 -7.78
N ILE A 143 7.91 3.93 -7.09
CA ILE A 143 8.31 5.22 -7.66
C ILE A 143 9.73 5.07 -8.24
N PRO A 144 9.91 5.26 -9.56
CA PRO A 144 11.22 5.12 -10.21
C PRO A 144 12.28 6.11 -9.71
N VAL A 145 13.54 5.70 -9.76
CA VAL A 145 14.68 6.57 -9.44
C VAL A 145 14.74 7.73 -10.44
N GLY A 146 14.92 8.94 -9.91
CA GLY A 146 14.93 10.19 -10.69
C GLY A 146 13.57 10.90 -10.74
N VAL A 147 12.50 10.29 -10.24
CA VAL A 147 11.21 10.99 -10.02
C VAL A 147 11.29 11.79 -8.72
N THR A 148 11.01 13.09 -8.79
CA THR A 148 11.02 14.02 -7.64
C THR A 148 9.62 14.42 -7.20
N ALA A 149 8.62 14.29 -8.07
CA ALA A 149 7.21 14.46 -7.71
C ALA A 149 6.29 13.55 -8.51
N VAL A 150 5.21 13.12 -7.88
CA VAL A 150 4.08 12.42 -8.48
C VAL A 150 2.82 13.17 -8.12
N LEU A 151 2.12 13.69 -9.13
CA LEU A 151 0.85 14.41 -9.00
C LEU A 151 -0.25 13.58 -9.65
N SER A 152 -1.31 13.24 -8.92
CA SER A 152 -2.40 12.41 -9.44
C SER A 152 -3.76 13.07 -9.38
N SER A 153 -4.67 12.75 -10.31
CA SER A 153 -6.10 13.10 -10.18
C SER A 153 -6.88 12.09 -9.33
N SER A 154 -6.33 10.89 -9.12
CA SER A 154 -6.93 9.89 -8.23
C SER A 154 -6.59 10.18 -6.76
N THR A 155 -7.56 9.96 -5.88
CA THR A 155 -7.39 10.12 -4.43
C THR A 155 -6.31 9.18 -3.90
N THR A 156 -5.44 9.70 -3.05
CA THR A 156 -4.40 8.89 -2.41
C THR A 156 -4.48 8.99 -0.89
N ASP A 157 -4.75 7.87 -0.22
CA ASP A 157 -4.74 7.81 1.24
C ASP A 157 -3.32 8.08 1.77
N ILE A 158 -3.22 8.82 2.88
CA ILE A 158 -1.92 9.26 3.41
C ILE A 158 -1.15 8.05 3.98
N LEU A 159 -1.83 7.04 4.49
CA LEU A 159 -1.23 5.84 5.09
C LEU A 159 -1.21 4.64 4.15
N SER A 160 -1.49 4.83 2.86
CA SER A 160 -1.29 3.79 1.85
C SER A 160 0.19 3.47 1.62
N HIS A 161 0.47 2.27 1.08
CA HIS A 161 1.84 1.84 0.80
C HIS A 161 2.58 2.76 -0.17
N VAL A 162 1.91 3.30 -1.19
CA VAL A 162 2.53 4.23 -2.15
C VAL A 162 2.89 5.56 -1.47
N SER A 163 2.05 6.06 -0.56
CA SER A 163 2.32 7.28 0.22
C SER A 163 3.47 7.11 1.20
N ILE A 164 3.54 5.98 1.90
CA ILE A 164 4.66 5.67 2.79
C ILE A 164 5.96 5.58 1.98
N ARG A 165 5.94 4.92 0.81
CA ARG A 165 7.11 4.83 -0.08
C ARG A 165 7.56 6.20 -0.62
N ALA A 166 6.62 7.05 -1.02
CA ALA A 166 6.93 8.41 -1.44
C ALA A 166 7.65 9.19 -0.34
N ARG A 167 7.20 9.08 0.92
CA ARG A 167 7.87 9.72 2.06
C ARG A 167 9.28 9.18 2.29
N ASN A 168 9.43 7.86 2.33
CA ASN A 168 10.73 7.22 2.57
C ASN A 168 11.75 7.59 1.47
N ASN A 169 11.29 7.66 0.22
CA ASN A 169 12.12 8.05 -0.92
C ASN A 169 12.26 9.57 -1.08
N LYS A 170 11.68 10.36 -0.18
CA LYS A 170 11.65 11.83 -0.25
C LYS A 170 11.17 12.30 -1.62
N VAL A 171 10.02 11.82 -2.06
CA VAL A 171 9.33 12.22 -3.29
C VAL A 171 8.04 12.92 -2.90
N LEU A 172 7.76 14.08 -3.50
CA LEU A 172 6.47 14.74 -3.35
C LEU A 172 5.37 13.86 -3.96
N LEU A 173 4.35 13.52 -3.17
CA LEU A 173 3.15 12.83 -3.66
C LEU A 173 1.93 13.63 -3.25
N ALA A 174 1.16 14.08 -4.24
CA ALA A 174 -0.07 14.83 -4.00
C ALA A 174 -1.16 14.40 -4.99
N SER A 175 -2.41 14.44 -4.52
CA SER A 175 -3.60 14.19 -5.34
C SER A 175 -4.44 15.45 -5.47
N CYS A 176 -4.85 15.78 -6.69
CA CYS A 176 -5.71 16.90 -7.02
C CYS A 176 -7.12 16.40 -7.31
N SER A 177 -8.10 16.96 -6.60
CA SER A 177 -9.52 16.65 -6.81
C SER A 177 -10.23 17.64 -7.72
N ASP A 178 -9.56 18.73 -8.13
CA ASP A 178 -10.08 19.72 -9.07
C ASP A 178 -9.55 19.43 -10.47
N SER A 179 -10.47 19.18 -11.41
CA SER A 179 -10.13 18.81 -12.78
C SER A 179 -9.47 19.96 -13.55
N GLU A 180 -9.85 21.21 -13.31
CA GLU A 180 -9.32 22.36 -14.06
C GLU A 180 -7.88 22.67 -13.61
N GLU A 181 -7.62 22.60 -12.31
CA GLU A 181 -6.27 22.70 -11.76
C GLU A 181 -5.38 21.57 -12.30
N PHE A 182 -5.87 20.33 -12.29
CA PHE A 182 -5.10 19.18 -12.75
C PHE A 182 -4.76 19.24 -14.24
N GLU A 183 -5.71 19.64 -15.09
CA GLU A 183 -5.47 19.85 -16.53
C GLU A 183 -4.48 21.00 -16.79
N THR A 184 -4.42 22.00 -15.91
CA THR A 184 -3.39 23.04 -15.98
C THR A 184 -2.00 22.48 -15.75
N MET A 185 -1.85 21.53 -14.83
CA MET A 185 -0.58 20.86 -14.59
C MET A 185 -0.18 20.00 -15.80
N LYS A 186 -1.11 19.26 -16.42
CA LYS A 186 -0.85 18.46 -17.63
C LYS A 186 -0.34 19.29 -18.81
N ARG A 187 -0.86 20.51 -18.98
CA ARG A 187 -0.42 21.45 -20.04
C ARG A 187 1.05 21.86 -19.93
N MET A 188 1.72 21.57 -18.80
CA MET A 188 3.15 21.81 -18.61
C MET A 188 4.04 20.67 -19.13
N GLU A 189 3.49 19.66 -19.82
CA GLU A 189 4.26 18.55 -20.39
C GLU A 189 5.50 19.01 -21.15
N GLY A 190 6.64 18.38 -20.85
CA GLY A 190 7.93 18.71 -21.47
C GLY A 190 8.66 19.92 -20.88
N LYS A 191 8.01 20.74 -20.03
CA LYS A 191 8.63 21.89 -19.37
C LYS A 191 9.37 21.48 -18.11
N THR A 192 10.40 22.23 -17.74
CA THR A 192 11.07 22.10 -16.43
C THR A 192 10.35 22.98 -15.42
N VAL A 193 9.85 22.34 -14.36
CA VAL A 193 9.06 23.03 -13.33
C VAL A 193 9.64 22.78 -11.95
N VAL A 194 9.38 23.74 -11.08
CA VAL A 194 9.56 23.60 -9.63
C VAL A 194 8.16 23.55 -9.02
N VAL A 195 7.87 22.46 -8.31
CA VAL A 195 6.62 22.25 -7.60
C VAL A 195 6.82 22.62 -6.14
N THR A 196 5.96 23.49 -5.63
CA THR A 196 6.00 23.97 -4.25
C THR A 196 4.63 23.79 -3.59
N ILE A 197 4.64 23.62 -2.27
CA ILE A 197 3.44 23.58 -1.44
C ILE A 197 3.32 24.90 -0.71
N GLN A 198 2.21 25.60 -0.90
CA GLN A 198 1.92 26.84 -0.17
C GLN A 198 1.50 26.57 1.27
N SER A 199 1.50 27.61 2.11
CA SER A 199 1.00 27.52 3.51
C SER A 199 -0.48 27.12 3.61
N THR A 200 -1.25 27.36 2.54
CA THR A 200 -2.65 26.93 2.39
C THR A 200 -2.80 25.44 2.07
N GLY A 201 -1.71 24.74 1.74
CA GLY A 201 -1.72 23.35 1.28
C GLY A 201 -1.91 23.18 -0.23
N GLU A 202 -2.02 24.28 -0.98
CA GLU A 202 -2.09 24.24 -2.44
C GLU A 202 -0.75 23.85 -3.07
N VAL A 203 -0.81 23.05 -4.15
CA VAL A 203 0.36 22.64 -4.92
C VAL A 203 0.46 23.51 -6.17
N VAL A 204 1.56 24.25 -6.28
CA VAL A 204 1.81 25.14 -7.43
C VAL A 204 3.06 24.70 -8.16
N ALA A 205 2.94 24.51 -9.47
CA ALA A 205 4.08 24.35 -10.37
C ALA A 205 4.38 25.68 -11.07
N SER A 206 5.62 26.15 -10.93
CA SER A 206 6.14 27.30 -11.68
C SER A 206 7.15 26.83 -12.71
N GLU A 207 7.01 27.30 -13.95
CA GLU A 207 8.02 27.09 -15.00
C GLU A 207 9.30 27.83 -14.64
N GLU A 208 10.41 27.12 -14.71
CA GLU A 208 11.72 27.69 -14.48
C GLU A 208 12.17 28.37 -15.77
N LEU A 209 12.03 29.71 -15.84
CA LEU A 209 12.62 30.48 -16.93
C LEU A 209 14.15 30.47 -16.75
N ASP A 210 14.89 30.24 -17.84
CA ASP A 210 16.36 30.19 -17.95
C ASP A 210 17.13 31.44 -17.42
N SER A 211 16.46 32.39 -16.78
CA SER A 211 16.97 33.73 -16.47
C SER A 211 17.15 34.06 -14.98
N PHE A 212 17.15 33.09 -14.06
CA PHE A 212 17.60 33.30 -12.68
C PHE A 212 18.46 32.15 -12.15
N LEU A 213 19.66 32.00 -12.73
CA LEU A 213 20.79 31.36 -12.04
C LEU A 213 21.30 32.31 -10.94
N GLN A 214 20.54 32.47 -9.85
CA GLN A 214 21.18 32.82 -8.58
C GLN A 214 21.60 31.52 -7.90
N PRO A 215 22.89 31.31 -7.61
CA PRO A 215 23.30 30.18 -6.82
C PRO A 215 22.69 30.35 -5.43
N VAL A 216 21.70 29.49 -5.11
CA VAL A 216 21.23 29.37 -3.73
C VAL A 216 22.44 28.95 -2.90
N GLN A 217 22.90 29.83 -2.01
CA GLN A 217 23.97 29.51 -1.07
C GLN A 217 23.55 28.28 -0.26
N GLY A 218 24.30 27.20 -0.43
CA GLY A 218 23.98 25.86 0.09
C GLY A 218 23.97 24.77 -1.00
N TYR A 219 23.93 25.17 -2.28
CA TYR A 219 24.07 24.27 -3.42
C TYR A 219 25.54 24.20 -3.86
N SER A 220 26.27 23.18 -3.40
CA SER A 220 27.37 22.66 -4.20
C SER A 220 26.75 21.91 -5.38
N PRO A 221 27.12 22.23 -6.63
CA PRO A 221 26.84 21.33 -7.75
C PRO A 221 27.35 19.96 -7.31
N MET A 222 26.47 18.95 -7.33
CA MET A 222 26.93 17.58 -7.31
C MET A 222 28.00 17.51 -8.40
N ASP A 223 29.24 17.27 -7.99
CA ASP A 223 30.37 17.17 -8.91
C ASP A 223 29.91 16.32 -10.09
N LEU A 224 30.07 16.81 -11.33
CA LEU A 224 29.85 15.98 -12.52
C LEU A 224 30.84 14.78 -12.60
N ASN A 225 31.73 14.67 -11.60
CA ASN A 225 32.52 13.48 -11.28
C ASN A 225 31.78 12.45 -10.37
N GLU A 226 30.57 12.72 -9.88
CA GLU A 226 29.71 11.77 -9.17
C GLU A 226 28.88 10.86 -10.08
N SER A 227 29.05 10.96 -11.40
CA SER A 227 28.66 9.88 -12.33
C SER A 227 29.42 8.56 -12.07
N ASN A 228 30.42 8.59 -11.18
CA ASN A 228 31.13 7.42 -10.64
C ASN A 228 30.75 7.05 -9.18
N LYS A 229 29.81 7.73 -8.52
CA LYS A 229 29.28 7.26 -7.24
C LYS A 229 28.17 6.26 -7.48
N LYS A 230 28.42 5.03 -7.05
CA LYS A 230 27.47 3.90 -7.08
C LYS A 230 26.11 4.33 -6.49
N PRO A 231 24.99 3.78 -6.99
CA PRO A 231 23.65 4.10 -6.48
C PRO A 231 23.63 3.98 -4.96
N ASN A 232 22.97 4.92 -4.26
CA ASN A 232 22.86 5.02 -2.79
C ASN A 232 23.04 3.65 -2.11
N GLN A 233 24.30 3.30 -1.85
CA GLN A 233 24.61 2.00 -1.28
C GLN A 233 24.14 2.07 0.17
N LEU A 234 23.52 1.00 0.64
CA LEU A 234 23.21 0.80 2.05
C LEU A 234 24.40 1.32 2.89
N THR A 235 24.21 2.39 3.65
CA THR A 235 25.28 3.05 4.44
C THR A 235 25.87 2.11 5.50
N SER A 236 25.13 1.04 5.80
CA SER A 236 25.65 -0.18 6.40
C SER A 236 25.24 -1.35 5.51
N PRO A 237 26.15 -2.25 5.07
CA PRO A 237 25.72 -3.53 4.50
C PRO A 237 24.81 -4.23 5.52
N LEU A 238 23.87 -5.08 5.06
CA LEU A 238 23.18 -6.05 5.92
C LEU A 238 24.24 -6.85 6.68
N LYS A 239 24.67 -6.35 7.84
CA LYS A 239 25.64 -6.97 8.74
C LYS A 239 24.92 -8.06 9.53
N ARG A 240 24.27 -8.97 8.83
CA ARG A 240 23.87 -10.22 9.43
C ARG A 240 24.44 -11.30 8.53
N CYS A 241 25.56 -11.85 8.97
CA CYS A 241 25.96 -13.19 8.56
C CYS A 241 24.70 -14.06 8.64
N PRO A 242 24.41 -14.93 7.65
CA PRO A 242 23.24 -15.79 7.71
C PRO A 242 23.24 -16.44 9.11
N PRO A 243 22.14 -16.36 9.86
CA PRO A 243 22.05 -16.99 11.17
C PRO A 243 22.49 -18.45 11.00
N ALA A 244 23.21 -19.00 11.98
CA ALA A 244 23.53 -20.42 11.96
C ALA A 244 22.22 -21.20 11.74
N LEU A 245 22.24 -22.17 10.83
CA LEU A 245 21.07 -22.97 10.48
C LEU A 245 20.46 -23.50 11.78
N PRO A 246 19.25 -23.06 12.17
CA PRO A 246 18.67 -23.45 13.44
C PRO A 246 18.41 -24.95 13.46
N SER A 247 18.63 -25.58 14.60
CA SER A 247 18.37 -27.02 14.79
C SER A 247 16.88 -27.36 14.76
N LYS A 248 15.98 -26.36 14.74
CA LYS A 248 14.53 -26.50 14.77
C LYS A 248 13.89 -25.80 13.58
N TRP A 249 12.79 -26.39 13.08
CA TRP A 249 12.01 -25.87 11.95
C TRP A 249 11.11 -24.67 12.31
N THR A 250 10.80 -24.49 13.58
CA THR A 250 9.94 -23.43 14.09
C THR A 250 10.31 -23.12 15.55
N PHE A 251 10.05 -21.88 15.98
CA PHE A 251 10.27 -21.43 17.34
C PHE A 251 8.95 -21.15 18.05
N LYS A 252 8.96 -21.28 19.38
CA LYS A 252 7.92 -20.68 20.21
C LYS A 252 8.18 -19.19 20.30
N GLU A 253 7.11 -18.42 20.36
CA GLU A 253 7.15 -16.96 20.45
C GLU A 253 8.04 -16.45 21.58
N ASP A 254 8.01 -17.10 22.75
CA ASP A 254 8.83 -16.69 23.90
C ASP A 254 10.34 -16.80 23.66
N SER A 255 10.74 -17.59 22.65
CA SER A 255 12.12 -17.81 22.25
C SER A 255 12.54 -17.05 21.00
N TYR A 256 11.71 -16.13 20.49
CA TYR A 256 12.07 -15.34 19.31
C TYR A 256 13.26 -14.42 19.61
N ASP A 257 14.29 -14.55 18.80
CA ASP A 257 15.45 -13.67 18.77
C ASP A 257 15.47 -12.91 17.44
N GLU A 258 15.83 -11.63 17.48
CA GLU A 258 15.84 -10.75 16.30
C GLU A 258 16.80 -11.23 15.20
N SER A 259 17.81 -12.04 15.54
CA SER A 259 18.69 -12.65 14.54
C SER A 259 18.04 -13.82 13.80
N GLN A 260 17.02 -14.45 14.38
CA GLN A 260 16.41 -15.68 13.86
C GLN A 260 15.11 -15.46 13.10
N VAL A 261 14.36 -14.42 13.45
CA VAL A 261 13.08 -14.04 12.85
C VAL A 261 13.15 -12.65 12.23
N GLY A 262 12.22 -12.30 11.36
CA GLY A 262 12.15 -10.94 10.83
C GLY A 262 11.50 -9.97 11.82
N GLY A 263 11.52 -8.69 11.43
CA GLY A 263 11.05 -7.59 12.28
C GLY A 263 9.57 -7.67 12.64
N LYS A 264 8.71 -8.16 11.75
CA LYS A 264 7.27 -8.28 12.00
C LYS A 264 6.99 -9.28 13.11
N SER A 265 7.57 -10.47 13.02
CA SER A 265 7.39 -11.51 14.04
C SER A 265 7.93 -11.06 15.39
N TYR A 266 9.11 -10.43 15.40
CA TYR A 266 9.72 -9.92 16.62
C TYR A 266 8.87 -8.83 17.29
N ASN A 267 8.36 -7.87 16.51
CA ASN A 267 7.52 -6.79 17.02
C ASN A 267 6.19 -7.33 17.56
N ILE A 268 5.52 -8.25 16.86
CA ILE A 268 4.28 -8.88 17.36
C ILE A 268 4.52 -9.58 18.70
N ALA A 269 5.64 -10.30 18.84
CA ALA A 269 5.98 -10.98 20.07
C ALA A 269 6.22 -10.01 21.25
N ARG A 270 6.89 -8.89 20.97
CA ARG A 270 7.08 -7.82 21.96
C ARG A 270 5.75 -7.18 22.35
N LEU A 271 4.91 -6.85 21.38
CA LEU A 271 3.59 -6.24 21.63
C LEU A 271 2.72 -7.13 22.50
N ARG A 272 2.67 -8.44 22.24
CA ARG A 272 1.88 -9.39 23.06
C ARG A 272 2.30 -9.39 24.53
N LYS A 273 3.59 -9.20 24.82
CA LYS A 273 4.13 -9.14 26.19
C LYS A 273 3.88 -7.79 26.87
N LEU A 274 3.93 -6.70 26.11
CA LEU A 274 3.95 -5.33 26.64
C LEU A 274 2.57 -4.66 26.68
N LEU A 275 1.66 -5.05 25.79
CA LEU A 275 0.34 -4.44 25.71
C LEU A 275 -0.60 -4.96 26.81
N PRO A 276 -1.52 -4.12 27.31
CA PRO A 276 -2.53 -4.54 28.27
C PRO A 276 -3.47 -5.57 27.65
N LYS A 277 -4.00 -6.50 28.46
CA LYS A 277 -4.90 -7.59 28.03
C LYS A 277 -6.17 -7.13 27.28
N LYS A 278 -6.54 -5.84 27.37
CA LYS A 278 -7.68 -5.26 26.64
C LYS A 278 -7.37 -5.08 25.14
N ILE A 279 -6.11 -4.94 24.76
CA ILE A 279 -5.66 -4.82 23.37
C ILE A 279 -5.22 -6.21 22.90
N ASN A 280 -5.92 -6.76 21.92
CA ASN A 280 -5.61 -8.09 21.42
C ASN A 280 -4.42 -8.04 20.45
N VAL A 281 -3.66 -9.13 20.39
CA VAL A 281 -2.63 -9.37 19.38
C VAL A 281 -2.86 -10.80 18.84
N PRO A 282 -3.08 -10.98 17.53
CA PRO A 282 -3.59 -12.25 16.99
C PRO A 282 -2.54 -13.35 17.07
N ALA A 283 -2.94 -14.56 17.44
CA ALA A 283 -2.04 -15.71 17.54
C ALA A 283 -1.20 -15.88 16.27
N SER A 284 0.06 -16.26 16.45
CA SER A 284 0.99 -16.43 15.34
C SER A 284 2.08 -17.46 15.60
N VAL A 285 2.63 -18.00 14.51
CA VAL A 285 3.78 -18.91 14.48
C VAL A 285 4.70 -18.46 13.37
N VAL A 286 6.02 -18.54 13.58
CA VAL A 286 7.01 -18.16 12.59
C VAL A 286 7.76 -19.38 12.05
N LEU A 287 8.00 -19.36 10.75
CA LEU A 287 9.08 -20.09 10.09
C LEU A 287 10.30 -19.16 10.01
N PRO A 288 11.43 -19.53 10.66
CA PRO A 288 12.64 -18.71 10.73
C PRO A 288 13.19 -18.23 9.38
N LEU A 289 14.03 -17.20 9.43
CA LEU A 289 14.65 -16.57 8.25
C LEU A 289 15.37 -17.54 7.32
N THR A 290 15.94 -18.62 7.88
CA THR A 290 16.77 -19.60 7.16
C THR A 290 16.00 -20.87 6.75
N THR A 291 14.69 -20.96 7.04
CA THR A 291 13.91 -22.19 6.80
C THR A 291 13.87 -22.56 5.32
N TYR A 292 13.77 -21.57 4.44
CA TYR A 292 13.78 -21.80 3.00
C TYR A 292 15.12 -22.39 2.53
N GLU A 293 16.24 -21.85 3.01
CA GLU A 293 17.59 -22.34 2.71
C GLU A 293 17.81 -23.75 3.25
N GLN A 294 17.28 -24.06 4.45
CA GLN A 294 17.30 -25.41 5.01
C GLN A 294 16.54 -26.40 4.13
N LEU A 295 15.35 -26.02 3.67
CA LEU A 295 14.52 -26.86 2.80
C LEU A 295 15.22 -27.20 1.49
N LEU A 296 15.92 -26.24 0.88
CA LEU A 296 16.67 -26.49 -0.35
C LEU A 296 17.88 -27.40 -0.18
N ASN A 297 18.38 -27.57 1.05
CA ASN A 297 19.45 -28.52 1.37
C ASN A 297 18.91 -29.92 1.72
N ASP A 298 17.60 -30.08 1.90
CA ASP A 298 16.98 -31.38 2.15
C ASP A 298 16.98 -32.24 0.87
N PRO A 299 17.33 -33.53 0.94
CA PRO A 299 17.30 -34.44 -0.21
C PRO A 299 15.96 -34.46 -0.97
N LEU A 300 14.83 -34.26 -0.28
CA LEU A 300 13.50 -34.18 -0.91
C LEU A 300 13.39 -33.05 -1.95
N ASN A 301 14.19 -31.99 -1.79
CA ASN A 301 14.16 -30.80 -2.64
C ASN A 301 15.36 -30.70 -3.58
N GLU A 302 16.18 -31.74 -3.74
CA GLU A 302 17.39 -31.71 -4.59
C GLU A 302 17.08 -31.29 -6.04
N MET A 303 15.98 -31.78 -6.61
CA MET A 303 15.51 -31.38 -7.94
C MET A 303 15.14 -29.88 -7.97
N ALA A 304 14.41 -29.38 -6.98
CA ALA A 304 14.03 -27.97 -6.91
C ALA A 304 15.26 -27.08 -6.77
N ALA A 305 16.19 -27.46 -5.89
CA ALA A 305 17.43 -26.73 -5.64
C ALA A 305 18.34 -26.68 -6.88
N SER A 306 18.49 -27.78 -7.62
CA SER A 306 19.28 -27.81 -8.85
C SER A 306 18.68 -26.94 -9.97
N LEU A 307 17.35 -26.97 -10.14
CA LEU A 307 16.64 -26.11 -11.08
C LEU A 307 16.78 -24.63 -10.70
N LEU A 308 16.60 -24.28 -9.42
CA LEU A 308 16.76 -22.91 -8.94
C LEU A 308 18.19 -22.41 -9.16
N LYS A 309 19.21 -23.20 -8.81
CA LYS A 309 20.62 -22.85 -9.06
C LYS A 309 20.90 -22.57 -10.53
N LYS A 310 20.28 -23.33 -11.44
CA LYS A 310 20.41 -23.10 -12.89
C LYS A 310 19.77 -21.77 -13.30
N VAL A 311 18.50 -21.55 -12.93
CA VAL A 311 17.76 -20.34 -13.33
C VAL A 311 18.35 -19.07 -12.69
N LEU A 312 18.90 -19.16 -11.48
CA LEU A 312 19.60 -18.04 -10.84
C LEU A 312 20.87 -17.64 -11.59
N ARG A 313 21.63 -18.59 -12.12
CA ARG A 313 22.79 -18.28 -12.99
C ARG A 313 22.36 -17.60 -14.30
N GLU A 314 21.24 -18.03 -14.86
CA GLU A 314 20.65 -17.40 -16.05
C GLU A 314 20.16 -15.98 -15.75
N LEU A 315 19.54 -15.77 -14.58
CA LEU A 315 19.15 -14.45 -14.07
C LEU A 315 20.36 -13.52 -13.92
N ASP A 316 21.45 -13.99 -13.31
CA ASP A 316 22.67 -13.22 -13.15
C ASP A 316 23.28 -12.81 -14.50
N ALA A 317 23.29 -13.72 -15.47
CA ALA A 317 23.76 -13.44 -16.83
C ALA A 317 22.86 -12.41 -17.54
N ALA A 318 21.54 -12.56 -17.43
CA ALA A 318 20.57 -11.62 -18.01
C ALA A 318 20.63 -10.23 -17.37
N SER A 319 20.84 -10.16 -16.05
CA SER A 319 20.92 -8.90 -15.30
C SER A 319 22.12 -8.04 -15.71
N LYS A 320 23.19 -8.67 -16.20
CA LYS A 320 24.41 -8.00 -16.69
C LYS A 320 24.30 -7.54 -18.14
N SER A 321 23.46 -8.19 -18.94
CA SER A 321 23.31 -7.89 -20.37
C SER A 321 22.21 -6.86 -20.67
N SER A 322 21.22 -6.73 -19.80
CA SER A 322 20.11 -5.78 -19.98
C SER A 322 19.61 -5.21 -18.65
N ASN A 323 19.09 -3.98 -18.71
CA ASN A 323 18.35 -3.37 -17.60
C ASN A 323 16.86 -3.73 -17.59
N ALA A 324 16.39 -4.50 -18.57
CA ALA A 324 15.00 -4.99 -18.59
C ALA A 324 14.73 -6.01 -17.48
N ILE A 325 13.45 -6.16 -17.11
CA ILE A 325 12.99 -7.15 -16.13
C ILE A 325 13.19 -8.57 -16.71
N PRO A 326 14.00 -9.43 -16.08
CA PRO A 326 14.27 -10.77 -16.60
C PRO A 326 13.06 -11.71 -16.45
N LYS A 327 12.78 -12.51 -17.48
CA LYS A 327 11.70 -13.53 -17.47
C LYS A 327 11.96 -14.66 -16.47
N GLU A 328 13.23 -14.85 -16.10
CA GLU A 328 13.73 -15.85 -15.16
C GLU A 328 13.11 -15.67 -13.77
N LEU A 329 12.76 -14.42 -13.39
CA LEU A 329 12.05 -14.13 -12.14
C LEU A 329 10.72 -14.88 -12.04
N ALA A 330 9.93 -14.90 -13.12
CA ALA A 330 8.66 -15.64 -13.14
C ALA A 330 8.86 -17.15 -13.04
N LEU A 331 9.94 -17.68 -13.63
CA LEU A 331 10.30 -19.09 -13.55
C LEU A 331 10.72 -19.50 -12.13
N ILE A 332 11.54 -18.69 -11.45
CA ILE A 332 11.93 -18.90 -10.05
C ILE A 332 10.68 -18.98 -9.16
N ARG A 333 9.78 -17.99 -9.29
CA ARG A 333 8.51 -17.97 -8.56
C ARG A 333 7.68 -19.23 -8.81
N LYS A 334 7.64 -19.72 -10.06
CA LYS A 334 6.91 -20.95 -10.42
C LYS A 334 7.55 -22.19 -9.80
N ILE A 335 8.87 -22.31 -9.80
CA ILE A 335 9.59 -23.44 -9.21
C ILE A 335 9.33 -23.50 -7.71
N ILE A 336 9.50 -22.38 -6.99
CA ILE A 336 9.28 -22.33 -5.54
C ILE A 336 7.85 -22.79 -5.19
N LYS A 337 6.84 -22.25 -5.88
CA LYS A 337 5.43 -22.57 -5.61
C LYS A 337 5.02 -24.01 -5.97
N SER A 338 5.72 -24.70 -6.85
CA SER A 338 5.28 -26.00 -7.40
C SER A 338 6.20 -27.18 -7.11
N LYS A 339 7.45 -26.93 -6.71
CA LYS A 339 8.48 -27.97 -6.55
C LYS A 339 9.07 -28.03 -5.15
N VAL A 340 8.97 -26.97 -4.35
CA VAL A 340 9.45 -26.98 -2.96
C VAL A 340 8.42 -27.69 -2.07
N THR A 341 8.89 -28.73 -1.39
CA THR A 341 8.08 -29.63 -0.58
C THR A 341 8.56 -29.61 0.86
N ALA A 342 7.63 -29.61 1.81
CA ALA A 342 7.92 -29.71 3.23
C ALA A 342 8.22 -31.17 3.61
N PRO A 343 9.34 -31.47 4.29
CA PRO A 343 9.57 -32.75 4.94
C PRO A 343 8.51 -33.02 6.02
N GLU A 344 8.13 -34.28 6.23
CA GLU A 344 7.12 -34.65 7.25
C GLU A 344 7.51 -34.18 8.66
N VAL A 345 8.80 -34.26 9.02
CA VAL A 345 9.31 -33.77 10.31
C VAL A 345 9.06 -32.27 10.50
N MET A 346 9.17 -31.48 9.43
CA MET A 346 8.87 -30.05 9.45
C MET A 346 7.36 -29.81 9.60
N LYS A 347 6.56 -30.54 8.83
CA LYS A 347 5.09 -30.46 8.89
C LYS A 347 4.60 -30.75 10.30
N ASP A 348 5.05 -31.84 10.92
CA ASP A 348 4.67 -32.21 12.28
C ASP A 348 5.07 -31.15 13.30
N ALA A 349 6.29 -30.60 13.19
CA ALA A 349 6.75 -29.54 14.08
C ALA A 349 5.91 -28.26 13.94
N LEU A 350 5.56 -27.86 12.71
CA LEU A 350 4.75 -26.68 12.45
C LEU A 350 3.31 -26.88 12.92
N CYS A 351 2.71 -28.06 12.68
CA CYS A 351 1.40 -28.45 13.19
C CYS A 351 1.36 -28.31 14.72
N ALA A 352 2.33 -28.91 15.42
CA ALA A 352 2.38 -28.87 16.88
C ALA A 352 2.55 -27.45 17.42
N ALA A 353 3.35 -26.61 16.76
CA ALA A 353 3.52 -25.21 17.14
C ALA A 353 2.23 -24.40 16.93
N ALA A 354 1.56 -24.58 15.79
CA ALA A 354 0.33 -23.87 15.44
C ALA A 354 -0.85 -24.26 16.36
N GLU A 355 -0.96 -25.54 16.73
CA GLU A 355 -1.96 -25.98 17.71
C GLU A 355 -1.65 -25.42 19.11
N ALA A 356 -0.40 -25.47 19.55
CA ALA A 356 0.02 -24.99 20.86
C ALA A 356 -0.17 -23.47 21.03
N SER A 357 -0.05 -22.69 19.95
CA SER A 357 -0.28 -21.24 19.97
C SER A 357 -1.75 -20.85 19.83
N GLY A 358 -2.66 -21.83 19.60
CA GLY A 358 -4.05 -21.57 19.27
C GLY A 358 -4.25 -20.90 17.91
N LEU A 359 -3.26 -21.01 17.00
CA LEU A 359 -3.37 -20.52 15.63
C LEU A 359 -4.38 -21.37 14.84
N ILE A 360 -4.36 -22.68 15.08
CA ILE A 360 -5.29 -23.65 14.49
C ILE A 360 -5.91 -24.54 15.56
N GLY A 361 -7.09 -25.10 15.25
CA GLY A 361 -7.70 -26.12 16.09
C GLY A 361 -6.96 -27.48 16.01
N PRO A 362 -7.11 -28.36 17.02
CA PRO A 362 -6.48 -29.67 17.03
C PRO A 362 -6.83 -30.51 15.79
N GLY A 363 -5.82 -30.99 15.09
CA GLY A 363 -5.96 -31.82 13.89
C GLY A 363 -6.35 -31.07 12.62
N ALA A 364 -6.42 -29.73 12.62
CA ALA A 364 -6.86 -28.95 11.44
C ALA A 364 -6.02 -29.23 10.18
N TRP A 365 -4.71 -29.42 10.33
CA TRP A 365 -3.78 -29.71 9.23
C TRP A 365 -3.56 -31.20 8.96
N LYS A 366 -4.33 -32.10 9.59
CA LYS A 366 -4.37 -33.52 9.18
C LYS A 366 -5.07 -33.69 7.83
N ASN A 367 -5.95 -32.77 7.47
CA ASN A 367 -6.55 -32.72 6.14
C ASN A 367 -5.49 -32.25 5.12
N GLN A 368 -5.18 -33.12 4.17
CA GLN A 368 -4.13 -32.87 3.17
C GLN A 368 -4.41 -31.63 2.31
N LEU A 369 -5.66 -31.38 1.92
CA LEU A 369 -6.00 -30.20 1.12
C LEU A 369 -5.79 -28.90 1.92
N VAL A 370 -6.15 -28.91 3.20
CA VAL A 370 -5.95 -27.74 4.09
C VAL A 370 -4.46 -27.48 4.26
N TRP A 371 -3.66 -28.51 4.52
CA TRP A 371 -2.21 -28.39 4.58
C TRP A 371 -1.62 -27.83 3.27
N GLU A 372 -2.02 -28.38 2.12
CA GLU A 372 -1.52 -27.95 0.81
C GLU A 372 -1.84 -26.49 0.52
N ASN A 373 -3.03 -25.99 0.91
CA ASN A 373 -3.39 -24.59 0.75
C ASN A 373 -2.51 -23.67 1.62
N ASN A 374 -2.28 -24.04 2.87
CA ASN A 374 -1.38 -23.30 3.78
C ASN A 374 0.07 -23.32 3.28
N TRP A 375 0.56 -24.49 2.87
CA TRP A 375 1.90 -24.64 2.30
C TRP A 375 2.09 -23.82 1.04
N ARG A 376 1.09 -23.79 0.15
CA ARG A 376 1.13 -22.96 -1.06
C ARG A 376 1.26 -21.47 -0.73
N ALA A 377 0.57 -21.00 0.31
CA ALA A 377 0.67 -19.61 0.77
C ALA A 377 2.09 -19.30 1.30
N ILE A 378 2.68 -20.20 2.09
CA ILE A 378 4.07 -20.08 2.58
C ILE A 378 5.06 -20.01 1.40
N CYS A 379 4.95 -20.93 0.43
CA CYS A 379 5.81 -20.92 -0.76
C CYS A 379 5.61 -19.66 -1.61
N GLN A 380 4.41 -19.10 -1.66
CA GLN A 380 4.16 -17.83 -2.34
C GLN A 380 4.84 -16.65 -1.63
N VAL A 381 4.85 -16.62 -0.30
CA VAL A 381 5.62 -15.62 0.48
C VAL A 381 7.11 -15.73 0.16
N TRP A 382 7.70 -16.92 0.17
CA TRP A 382 9.11 -17.09 -0.20
C TRP A 382 9.38 -16.69 -1.67
N ALA A 383 8.48 -17.05 -2.58
CA ALA A 383 8.58 -16.66 -3.98
C ALA A 383 8.52 -15.13 -4.18
N SER A 384 7.88 -14.39 -3.26
CA SER A 384 7.73 -12.93 -3.37
C SER A 384 9.06 -12.18 -3.37
N LYS A 385 10.14 -12.78 -2.83
CA LYS A 385 11.52 -12.30 -2.93
C LYS A 385 11.97 -12.05 -4.38
N TRP A 386 11.40 -12.79 -5.34
CA TRP A 386 11.69 -12.66 -6.77
C TRP A 386 10.54 -12.05 -7.55
N THR A 387 9.64 -11.27 -6.93
CA THR A 387 8.76 -10.37 -7.70
C THR A 387 9.59 -9.32 -8.42
N ASP A 388 9.05 -8.79 -9.52
CA ASP A 388 9.75 -7.80 -10.36
C ASP A 388 10.12 -6.58 -9.50
N ARG A 389 9.19 -6.17 -8.63
CA ARG A 389 9.36 -5.11 -7.63
C ARG A 389 10.49 -5.40 -6.62
N ALA A 390 10.45 -6.56 -5.96
CA ALA A 390 11.47 -6.93 -4.98
C ALA A 390 12.87 -7.06 -5.61
N TRP A 391 12.95 -7.53 -6.85
CA TRP A 391 14.21 -7.61 -7.59
C TRP A 391 14.74 -6.22 -7.97
N LEU A 392 13.88 -5.33 -8.48
CA LEU A 392 14.25 -3.95 -8.82
C LEU A 392 14.73 -3.18 -7.59
N SER A 393 14.04 -3.30 -6.45
CA SER A 393 14.47 -2.67 -5.19
C SER A 393 15.87 -3.16 -4.77
N ARG A 394 16.11 -4.48 -4.79
CA ARG A 394 17.44 -5.06 -4.49
C ARG A 394 18.53 -4.52 -5.39
N LYS A 395 18.27 -4.42 -6.70
CA LYS A 395 19.22 -3.88 -7.67
C LYS A 395 19.52 -2.40 -7.40
N ALA A 396 18.50 -1.61 -7.07
CA ALA A 396 18.64 -0.18 -6.77
C ALA A 396 19.49 0.08 -5.52
N THR A 397 19.38 -0.77 -4.50
CA THR A 397 20.16 -0.63 -3.25
C THR A 397 21.50 -1.37 -3.25
N GLY A 398 21.77 -2.14 -4.31
CA GLY A 398 22.95 -3.00 -4.41
C GLY A 398 22.95 -4.16 -3.39
N LEU A 399 21.77 -4.60 -2.93
CA LEU A 399 21.66 -5.71 -1.99
C LEU A 399 21.85 -7.04 -2.73
N SER A 400 22.80 -7.87 -2.28
CA SER A 400 22.99 -9.20 -2.87
C SER A 400 21.80 -10.11 -2.56
N GLU A 401 21.58 -11.09 -3.43
CA GLU A 401 20.47 -12.01 -3.27
C GLU A 401 20.59 -12.87 -2.00
N GLU A 402 21.80 -13.27 -1.66
CA GLU A 402 22.09 -14.16 -0.53
C GLU A 402 21.97 -13.45 0.82
N ALA A 403 22.11 -12.11 0.84
CA ALA A 403 22.01 -11.31 2.06
C ALA A 403 20.56 -11.16 2.54
N LEU A 404 19.58 -11.26 1.62
CA LEU A 404 18.16 -11.15 1.95
C LEU A 404 17.57 -12.52 2.29
N LEU A 405 17.25 -12.72 3.56
CA LEU A 405 16.60 -13.93 4.05
C LEU A 405 15.11 -13.66 4.30
N MET A 406 14.26 -14.65 4.01
CA MET A 406 12.81 -14.53 4.09
C MET A 406 12.23 -15.61 4.99
N GLY A 407 11.83 -15.21 6.19
CA GLY A 407 10.98 -16.02 7.06
C GLY A 407 9.53 -15.96 6.59
N CYS A 408 8.67 -16.68 7.30
CA CYS A 408 7.23 -16.62 7.06
C CYS A 408 6.49 -16.60 8.39
N LEU A 409 5.74 -15.52 8.61
CA LEU A 409 4.87 -15.37 9.77
C LEU A 409 3.46 -15.87 9.41
N LEU A 410 3.04 -16.96 10.04
CA LEU A 410 1.66 -17.43 9.99
C LEU A 410 0.88 -16.75 11.11
N GLN A 411 -0.22 -16.10 10.77
CA GLN A 411 -1.02 -15.33 11.72
C GLN A 411 -2.51 -15.57 11.48
N LYS A 412 -3.31 -15.57 12.54
CA LYS A 412 -4.76 -15.64 12.42
C LYS A 412 -5.30 -14.33 11.82
N VAL A 413 -6.07 -14.44 10.74
CA VAL A 413 -6.79 -13.29 10.20
C VAL A 413 -7.99 -13.01 11.09
N VAL A 414 -8.17 -11.76 11.48
CA VAL A 414 -9.40 -11.35 12.17
C VAL A 414 -10.37 -10.78 11.13
N PRO A 415 -11.60 -11.33 11.00
CA PRO A 415 -12.68 -10.78 10.19
C PRO A 415 -13.10 -9.39 10.65
N ALA A 416 -12.38 -8.38 10.21
CA ALA A 416 -12.54 -7.00 10.64
C ALA A 416 -13.90 -6.43 10.20
N GLU A 417 -14.58 -5.74 11.11
CA GLU A 417 -15.64 -4.80 10.74
C GLU A 417 -15.00 -3.52 10.18
N TYR A 418 -13.95 -3.06 10.85
CA TYR A 418 -13.13 -1.93 10.41
C TYR A 418 -11.65 -2.25 10.57
N ALA A 419 -10.83 -1.82 9.62
CA ALA A 419 -9.39 -1.81 9.72
C ALA A 419 -8.89 -0.37 9.77
N PHE A 420 -7.80 -0.13 10.48
CA PHE A 420 -7.20 1.18 10.61
C PHE A 420 -5.67 1.13 10.54
N VAL A 421 -5.10 2.24 10.10
CA VAL A 421 -3.68 2.56 10.29
C VAL A 421 -3.60 3.85 11.08
N ILE A 422 -2.76 3.88 12.12
CA ILE A 422 -2.51 5.09 12.91
C ILE A 422 -1.01 5.35 13.03
N HIS A 423 -0.62 6.59 12.75
CA HIS A 423 0.71 7.13 12.99
C HIS A 423 0.67 7.96 14.26
N THR A 424 1.57 7.67 15.20
CA THR A 424 1.59 8.36 16.51
C THR A 424 2.27 9.72 16.47
N VAL A 425 2.85 10.11 15.33
CA VAL A 425 3.26 11.48 15.00
C VAL A 425 2.61 11.85 13.68
N HIS A 426 2.13 13.08 13.52
CA HIS A 426 1.47 13.48 12.29
C HIS A 426 2.43 13.34 11.07
N PRO A 427 2.09 12.54 10.03
CA PRO A 427 3.04 12.14 8.98
C PRO A 427 3.46 13.30 8.07
N ILE A 428 2.63 14.34 7.94
CA ILE A 428 2.89 15.53 7.11
C ILE A 428 3.50 16.69 7.94
N SER A 429 2.79 17.19 8.96
CA SER A 429 3.28 18.32 9.78
C SER A 429 4.43 17.96 10.72
N LYS A 430 4.66 16.66 11.00
CA LYS A 430 5.62 16.15 11.97
C LYS A 430 5.36 16.59 13.41
N ASP A 431 4.15 17.06 13.70
CA ASP A 431 3.74 17.40 15.05
C ASP A 431 3.64 16.14 15.91
N LYS A 432 4.47 16.07 16.95
CA LYS A 432 4.55 14.93 17.89
C LYS A 432 3.41 14.91 18.90
N SER A 433 2.69 16.02 19.05
CA SER A 433 1.51 16.14 19.91
C SER A 433 0.24 15.61 19.23
N GLU A 434 0.29 15.35 17.93
CA GLU A 434 -0.85 14.86 17.15
C GLU A 434 -0.62 13.44 16.60
N MET A 435 -1.69 12.66 16.57
CA MET A 435 -1.78 11.39 15.86
C MET A 435 -2.64 11.56 14.61
N PHE A 436 -2.31 10.81 13.56
CA PHE A 436 -3.10 10.77 12.33
C PHE A 436 -3.53 9.33 12.03
N CYS A 437 -4.81 9.15 11.70
CA CYS A 437 -5.36 7.81 11.48
C CYS A 437 -6.32 7.80 10.30
N GLU A 438 -6.32 6.66 9.60
CA GLU A 438 -7.26 6.33 8.53
C GLU A 438 -7.96 5.02 8.84
N VAL A 439 -9.29 4.97 8.65
CA VAL A 439 -10.14 3.83 8.95
C VAL A 439 -11.01 3.46 7.74
N VAL A 440 -11.12 2.17 7.46
CA VAL A 440 -11.92 1.61 6.35
C VAL A 440 -12.80 0.45 6.81
N PRO A 441 -13.98 0.23 6.20
CA PRO A 441 -14.76 -0.98 6.40
C PRO A 441 -14.04 -2.23 5.88
N GLY A 442 -14.14 -3.34 6.63
CA GLY A 442 -13.53 -4.63 6.29
C GLY A 442 -12.02 -4.68 6.54
N LEU A 443 -11.33 -5.57 5.82
CA LEU A 443 -9.87 -5.76 5.92
C LEU A 443 -9.08 -4.54 5.41
N GLY A 444 -7.91 -4.31 6.02
CA GLY A 444 -7.03 -3.17 5.74
C GLY A 444 -6.44 -3.11 4.32
N GLU A 445 -6.57 -4.18 3.53
CA GLU A 445 -6.12 -4.27 2.14
C GLU A 445 -6.60 -3.07 1.29
N VAL A 446 -7.84 -2.62 1.50
CA VAL A 446 -8.41 -1.50 0.72
C VAL A 446 -7.78 -0.15 1.05
N LEU A 447 -7.24 0.00 2.27
CA LEU A 447 -6.53 1.19 2.73
C LEU A 447 -5.07 1.15 2.24
N VAL A 448 -4.34 0.10 2.59
CA VAL A 448 -2.92 0.00 2.24
C VAL A 448 -2.69 -0.09 0.73
N GLY A 449 -3.63 -0.70 0.01
CA GLY A 449 -3.65 -0.83 -1.45
C GLY A 449 -4.16 0.39 -2.22
N ASN A 450 -4.49 1.50 -1.53
CA ASN A 450 -5.00 2.75 -2.12
C ASN A 450 -6.18 2.55 -3.08
N TYR A 451 -7.21 1.81 -2.64
CA TYR A 451 -8.39 1.61 -3.48
C TYR A 451 -9.12 2.95 -3.67
N ARG A 452 -9.75 3.17 -4.83
CA ARG A 452 -10.45 4.43 -5.14
C ARG A 452 -11.48 4.81 -4.07
N GLY A 453 -11.58 6.12 -3.82
CA GLY A 453 -12.35 6.70 -2.73
C GLY A 453 -11.48 7.01 -1.52
N THR A 454 -12.10 7.53 -0.47
CA THR A 454 -11.41 8.00 0.75
C THR A 454 -11.71 7.09 1.93
N ALA A 455 -10.75 6.99 2.85
CA ALA A 455 -10.98 6.46 4.19
C ALA A 455 -11.64 7.51 5.11
N LEU A 456 -12.12 7.07 6.28
CA LEU A 456 -12.32 8.00 7.40
C LEU A 456 -10.94 8.45 7.86
N SER A 457 -10.57 9.71 7.60
CA SER A 457 -9.29 10.26 8.02
C SER A 457 -9.50 11.30 9.10
N PHE A 458 -8.66 11.26 10.15
CA PHE A 458 -8.72 12.22 11.24
C PHE A 458 -7.36 12.48 11.87
N THR A 459 -7.22 13.67 12.42
CA THR A 459 -6.14 14.07 13.32
C THR A 459 -6.69 14.16 14.75
N ILE A 460 -5.93 13.72 15.75
CA ILE A 460 -6.31 13.87 17.16
C ILE A 460 -5.09 14.21 18.01
N SER A 461 -5.21 15.19 18.91
CA SER A 461 -4.16 15.50 19.90
C SER A 461 -4.03 14.35 20.90
N LYS A 462 -2.81 14.12 21.38
CA LYS A 462 -2.49 13.17 22.45
C LYS A 462 -3.06 13.59 23.80
N ASP A 463 -3.39 14.86 23.99
CA ASP A 463 -3.93 15.40 25.24
C ASP A 463 -5.26 14.75 25.65
N ASP A 464 -5.50 14.62 26.95
CA ASP A 464 -6.76 14.11 27.47
C ASP A 464 -7.94 15.00 27.03
N ASN A 465 -9.07 14.38 26.67
CA ASN A 465 -10.28 15.05 26.16
C ASN A 465 -10.16 15.79 24.82
N ALA A 466 -9.09 15.60 24.05
CA ALA A 466 -8.97 16.16 22.71
C ALA A 466 -10.12 15.70 21.79
N LYS A 467 -10.77 16.65 21.12
CA LYS A 467 -11.73 16.36 20.06
C LYS A 467 -10.99 16.03 18.76
N PRO A 468 -11.40 14.99 18.02
CA PRO A 468 -10.80 14.68 16.75
C PRO A 468 -11.19 15.72 15.69
N ARG A 469 -10.24 16.06 14.81
CA ARG A 469 -10.48 16.81 13.59
C ARG A 469 -10.62 15.82 12.44
N ILE A 470 -11.86 15.56 12.01
CA ILE A 470 -12.15 14.71 10.86
C ILE A 470 -11.87 15.49 9.57
N THR A 471 -11.09 14.90 8.67
CA THR A 471 -10.73 15.50 7.38
C THR A 471 -11.45 14.85 6.20
N SER A 472 -11.88 13.60 6.33
CA SER A 472 -12.68 12.90 5.33
C SER A 472 -13.60 11.85 5.96
N LEU A 473 -14.70 11.52 5.27
CA LEU A 473 -15.58 10.40 5.60
C LEU A 473 -15.43 9.31 4.54
N PRO A 474 -15.65 8.03 4.90
CA PRO A 474 -15.29 6.93 4.02
C PRO A 474 -16.23 6.84 2.81
N SER A 475 -15.66 6.57 1.63
CA SER A 475 -16.39 6.48 0.36
C SER A 475 -15.93 5.32 -0.54
N LYS A 476 -14.94 4.52 -0.10
CA LYS A 476 -14.43 3.37 -0.86
C LYS A 476 -15.55 2.37 -1.12
N ALA A 477 -15.82 2.09 -2.39
CA ALA A 477 -16.98 1.30 -2.81
C ALA A 477 -16.98 -0.17 -2.34
N VAL A 478 -15.81 -0.70 -1.98
CA VAL A 478 -15.56 -2.12 -1.76
C VAL A 478 -14.91 -2.33 -0.41
N ALA A 479 -15.29 -3.42 0.26
CA ALA A 479 -14.59 -3.97 1.41
C ALA A 479 -14.32 -5.45 1.18
N TYR A 480 -13.34 -5.99 1.90
CA TYR A 480 -13.06 -7.43 1.94
C TYR A 480 -13.37 -7.96 3.33
N ILE A 481 -14.03 -9.12 3.39
CA ILE A 481 -14.37 -9.80 4.64
C ILE A 481 -13.73 -11.19 4.62
N ALA A 482 -12.86 -11.45 5.61
CA ALA A 482 -12.29 -12.77 5.81
C ALA A 482 -13.33 -13.73 6.41
N ALA A 483 -13.19 -15.02 6.13
CA ALA A 483 -13.89 -16.05 6.87
C ALA A 483 -13.33 -16.17 8.30
N ASP A 484 -14.14 -16.69 9.22
CA ASP A 484 -13.64 -17.09 10.54
C ASP A 484 -12.61 -18.23 10.40
N GLU A 485 -11.67 -18.32 11.35
CA GLU A 485 -10.58 -19.30 11.36
C GLU A 485 -9.64 -19.28 10.13
N CYS A 486 -9.62 -18.17 9.39
CA CYS A 486 -8.73 -17.96 8.25
C CYS A 486 -7.30 -17.60 8.71
N LEU A 487 -6.30 -18.05 7.94
CA LEU A 487 -4.88 -17.74 8.17
C LEU A 487 -4.30 -16.84 7.08
N ILE A 488 -3.29 -16.06 7.45
CA ILE A 488 -2.46 -15.29 6.54
C ILE A 488 -0.99 -15.69 6.74
N ALA A 489 -0.31 -15.97 5.63
CA ALA A 489 1.13 -16.11 5.56
C ALA A 489 1.72 -14.75 5.18
N ARG A 490 2.46 -14.12 6.09
CA ARG A 490 3.06 -12.80 5.91
C ARG A 490 4.56 -12.95 5.66
N SER A 491 5.10 -12.11 4.77
CA SER A 491 6.54 -11.90 4.66
C SER A 491 7.12 -11.47 6.00
N ASP A 492 8.30 -11.97 6.31
CA ASP A 492 9.05 -11.59 7.51
C ASP A 492 10.55 -11.67 7.20
N SER A 493 11.11 -10.60 6.62
CA SER A 493 12.50 -10.61 6.12
C SER A 493 13.47 -9.84 7.02
N ASN A 494 14.76 -10.17 6.92
CA ASN A 494 15.84 -9.41 7.56
C ASN A 494 16.11 -8.04 6.90
N GLY A 495 15.42 -7.73 5.80
CA GLY A 495 15.51 -6.44 5.11
C GLY A 495 14.28 -5.56 5.30
N GLU A 496 13.22 -6.02 5.97
CA GLU A 496 11.89 -5.38 5.96
C GLU A 496 11.82 -4.04 6.70
N ASP A 497 12.73 -3.80 7.63
CA ASP A 497 12.84 -2.56 8.41
C ASP A 497 14.01 -1.67 7.96
N LEU A 498 14.68 -2.01 6.85
CA LEU A 498 15.73 -1.17 6.30
C LEU A 498 15.10 0.04 5.59
N GLU A 499 15.26 1.23 6.17
CA GLU A 499 14.73 2.50 5.65
C GLU A 499 15.05 2.73 4.15
N THR A 500 16.21 2.27 3.69
CA THR A 500 16.69 2.44 2.31
C THR A 500 16.33 1.30 1.36
N PHE A 501 15.81 0.17 1.86
CA PHE A 501 15.59 -1.04 1.07
C PHE A 501 14.14 -1.53 1.07
N ALA A 502 13.45 -1.46 2.21
CA ALA A 502 12.08 -1.92 2.32
C ALA A 502 11.10 -0.75 2.35
N GLY A 503 10.49 -0.49 1.20
CA GLY A 503 9.22 0.23 1.13
C GLY A 503 8.09 -0.60 1.72
N ALA A 504 7.08 0.07 2.29
CA ALA A 504 5.87 -0.61 2.77
C ALA A 504 5.25 -1.48 1.66
N GLY A 505 4.92 -2.73 2.01
CA GLY A 505 4.27 -3.67 1.11
C GLY A 505 5.15 -4.25 0.01
N LEU A 506 6.49 -4.27 0.13
CA LEU A 506 7.42 -4.78 -0.89
C LEU A 506 7.27 -6.29 -1.20
N PHE A 507 7.02 -7.09 -0.17
CA PHE A 507 6.85 -8.55 -0.25
C PHE A 507 5.39 -8.95 -0.02
N ASP A 508 5.03 -10.15 -0.44
CA ASP A 508 3.63 -10.59 -0.42
C ASP A 508 3.20 -11.00 1.00
N SER A 509 1.93 -10.72 1.31
CA SER A 509 1.20 -11.37 2.39
C SER A 509 -0.02 -12.08 1.79
N VAL A 510 -0.14 -13.38 2.03
CA VAL A 510 -1.06 -14.26 1.32
C VAL A 510 -2.08 -14.82 2.30
N ILE A 511 -3.33 -14.38 2.16
CA ILE A 511 -4.46 -14.96 2.89
C ILE A 511 -4.76 -16.33 2.25
N VAL A 512 -4.80 -17.38 3.06
CA VAL A 512 -4.93 -18.76 2.60
C VAL A 512 -6.27 -18.99 1.91
N ASP A 513 -7.35 -18.51 2.52
CA ASP A 513 -8.70 -18.51 1.94
C ASP A 513 -9.05 -17.10 1.47
N PRO A 514 -9.16 -16.86 0.15
CA PRO A 514 -9.39 -15.53 -0.38
C PRO A 514 -10.61 -14.85 0.27
N PRO A 515 -10.47 -13.60 0.76
CA PRO A 515 -11.58 -12.93 1.42
C PRO A 515 -12.70 -12.60 0.43
N LYS A 516 -13.93 -12.54 0.95
CA LYS A 516 -15.10 -12.19 0.15
C LYS A 516 -15.10 -10.68 -0.11
N ARG A 517 -15.10 -10.32 -1.39
CA ARG A 517 -15.33 -8.94 -1.84
C ARG A 517 -16.80 -8.58 -1.69
N ILE A 518 -17.09 -7.46 -1.02
CA ILE A 518 -18.45 -6.93 -0.86
C ILE A 518 -18.53 -5.47 -1.31
N LEU A 519 -19.71 -5.03 -1.75
CA LEU A 519 -20.00 -3.61 -1.93
C LEU A 519 -20.47 -3.04 -0.60
N VAL A 520 -19.88 -1.92 -0.18
CA VAL A 520 -20.23 -1.26 1.08
C VAL A 520 -21.53 -0.48 0.88
N ASP A 521 -22.52 -0.73 1.75
CA ASP A 521 -23.73 0.08 1.80
C ASP A 521 -23.59 1.26 2.77
N PHE A 522 -23.11 2.38 2.22
CA PHE A 522 -22.99 3.63 2.94
C PHE A 522 -24.32 4.21 3.43
N CYS A 523 -25.48 3.66 3.05
CA CYS A 523 -26.74 4.03 3.69
C CYS A 523 -26.81 3.53 5.14
N GLU A 524 -26.21 2.38 5.44
CA GLU A 524 -26.27 1.72 6.75
C GLU A 524 -24.92 1.75 7.48
N GLU A 525 -23.89 2.36 6.88
CA GLU A 525 -22.55 2.43 7.45
C GLU A 525 -22.50 3.31 8.72
N ARG A 526 -22.15 2.68 9.84
CA ARG A 526 -22.10 3.32 11.17
C ARG A 526 -21.08 4.43 11.23
N LEU A 527 -19.96 4.33 10.51
CA LEU A 527 -18.97 5.43 10.44
C LEU A 527 -19.56 6.73 9.86
N LEU A 528 -20.63 6.67 9.07
CA LEU A 528 -21.29 7.87 8.54
C LEU A 528 -22.40 8.35 9.48
N TRP A 529 -23.23 7.43 9.98
CA TRP A 529 -24.52 7.77 10.59
C TRP A 529 -24.57 7.67 12.11
N ASP A 530 -23.64 6.95 12.74
CA ASP A 530 -23.55 6.79 14.20
C ASP A 530 -22.36 7.60 14.73
N ILE A 531 -22.64 8.86 15.07
CA ILE A 531 -21.62 9.81 15.55
C ILE A 531 -21.00 9.33 16.85
N GLN A 532 -21.80 8.79 17.77
CA GLN A 532 -21.33 8.30 19.07
C GLN A 532 -20.37 7.12 18.88
N PHE A 533 -20.74 6.17 18.03
CA PHE A 533 -19.84 5.06 17.68
C PHE A 533 -18.54 5.55 17.03
N ARG A 534 -18.62 6.46 16.07
CA ARG A 534 -17.43 7.00 15.39
C ARG A 534 -16.49 7.68 16.38
N GLU A 535 -17.01 8.51 17.27
CA GLU A 535 -16.20 9.19 18.29
C GLU A 535 -15.57 8.18 19.26
N GLN A 536 -16.33 7.20 19.73
CA GLN A 536 -15.82 6.16 20.62
C GLN A 536 -14.70 5.34 19.94
N LEU A 537 -14.90 4.91 18.69
CA LEU A 537 -13.90 4.19 17.92
C LEU A 537 -12.60 5.00 17.77
N ILE A 538 -12.71 6.31 17.49
CA ILE A 538 -11.56 7.20 17.40
C ILE A 538 -10.79 7.26 18.73
N GLN A 539 -11.50 7.39 19.86
CA GLN A 539 -10.87 7.42 21.19
C GLN A 539 -10.22 6.08 21.55
N ASP A 540 -10.84 4.96 21.19
CA ASP A 540 -10.27 3.63 21.39
C ASP A 540 -8.99 3.45 20.56
N ILE A 541 -8.99 3.88 19.29
CA ILE A 541 -7.81 3.85 18.41
C ILE A 541 -6.69 4.76 18.95
N LYS A 542 -7.01 5.98 19.41
CA LYS A 542 -6.04 6.87 20.08
C LYS A 542 -5.40 6.19 21.28
N THR A 543 -6.21 5.55 22.13
CA THR A 543 -5.73 4.83 23.32
C THR A 543 -4.76 3.72 22.94
N VAL A 544 -5.05 2.98 21.86
CA VAL A 544 -4.14 1.96 21.32
C VAL A 544 -2.85 2.60 20.82
N GLY A 545 -2.91 3.70 20.08
CA GLY A 545 -1.74 4.45 19.63
C GLY A 545 -0.81 4.84 20.79
N LEU A 546 -1.37 5.40 21.86
CA LEU A 546 -0.62 5.79 23.06
C LEU A 546 0.00 4.59 23.78
N CYS A 547 -0.77 3.50 23.94
CA CYS A 547 -0.29 2.28 24.58
C CYS A 547 0.87 1.64 23.82
N VAL A 548 0.77 1.56 22.49
CA VAL A 548 1.80 0.95 21.64
C VAL A 548 3.06 1.82 21.59
N GLU A 549 2.93 3.14 21.45
CA GLU A 549 4.05 4.08 21.52
C GLU A 549 4.77 3.98 22.87
N SER A 550 4.03 3.98 23.99
CA SER A 550 4.60 3.83 25.32
C SER A 550 5.27 2.47 25.52
N ALA A 551 4.65 1.38 25.05
CA ALA A 551 5.18 0.02 25.17
C ALA A 551 6.51 -0.13 24.41
N LEU A 552 6.65 0.54 23.26
CA LEU A 552 7.84 0.48 22.42
C LEU A 552 8.86 1.61 22.72
N GLY A 553 8.85 2.14 23.95
CA GLY A 553 9.89 3.06 24.44
C GLY A 553 9.67 4.52 24.04
N GLY A 554 8.45 4.93 23.72
CA GLY A 554 8.09 6.31 23.39
C GLY A 554 8.51 6.75 21.99
N GLN A 555 8.93 5.82 21.13
CA GLN A 555 9.26 6.11 19.73
C GLN A 555 7.99 6.17 18.89
N ALA A 556 7.96 7.06 17.90
CA ALA A 556 6.85 7.18 16.96
C ALA A 556 6.57 5.84 16.25
N GLN A 557 5.30 5.44 16.15
CA GLN A 557 4.88 4.15 15.61
C GLN A 557 3.91 4.29 14.44
N ASP A 558 4.07 3.40 13.46
CA ASP A 558 3.13 3.07 12.39
C ASP A 558 2.42 1.77 12.77
N ILE A 559 1.12 1.87 13.09
CA ILE A 559 0.34 0.80 13.73
C ILE A 559 -0.82 0.41 12.82
N GLU A 560 -0.88 -0.86 12.45
CA GLU A 560 -2.03 -1.47 11.78
C GLU A 560 -2.87 -2.20 12.81
N GLY A 561 -4.17 -1.94 12.80
CA GLY A 561 -5.12 -2.60 13.69
C GLY A 561 -6.48 -2.81 13.05
N ILE A 562 -7.29 -3.61 13.74
CA ILE A 562 -8.66 -3.90 13.33
C ILE A 562 -9.59 -3.77 14.53
N TYR A 563 -10.85 -3.47 14.25
CA TYR A 563 -11.95 -3.45 15.19
C TYR A 563 -12.96 -4.54 14.81
N ARG A 564 -13.37 -5.34 15.80
CA ARG A 564 -14.46 -6.32 15.70
C ARG A 564 -15.10 -6.48 17.07
N ASP A 565 -16.43 -6.44 17.13
CA ASP A 565 -17.24 -6.73 18.32
C ASP A 565 -16.79 -5.96 19.59
N GLY A 566 -16.49 -4.66 19.45
CA GLY A 566 -16.07 -3.80 20.56
C GLY A 566 -14.62 -4.00 21.01
N LYS A 567 -13.83 -4.78 20.27
CA LYS A 567 -12.44 -5.08 20.59
C LYS A 567 -11.51 -4.63 19.48
N ILE A 568 -10.41 -3.99 19.88
CA ILE A 568 -9.31 -3.68 18.96
C ILE A 568 -8.24 -4.76 19.05
N THR A 569 -7.80 -5.21 17.89
CA THR A 569 -6.65 -6.10 17.73
C THR A 569 -5.56 -5.39 16.94
N VAL A 570 -4.36 -5.29 17.50
CA VAL A 570 -3.18 -4.78 16.79
C VAL A 570 -2.58 -5.92 15.99
N VAL A 571 -2.50 -5.77 14.66
CA VAL A 571 -2.03 -6.81 13.75
C VAL A 571 -0.56 -6.61 13.35
N GLN A 572 -0.08 -5.36 13.41
CA GLN A 572 1.31 -4.99 13.15
C GLN A 572 1.63 -3.66 13.82
N ALA A 573 2.86 -3.48 14.31
CA ALA A 573 3.42 -2.16 14.58
C ALA A 573 4.89 -2.14 14.19
N ARG A 574 5.37 -0.99 13.74
CA ARG A 574 6.78 -0.74 13.43
C ARG A 574 7.13 0.73 13.70
N PRO A 575 8.42 1.06 13.86
CA PRO A 575 8.86 2.44 13.96
C PRO A 575 8.36 3.28 12.78
N GLN A 576 7.82 4.45 13.07
CA GLN A 576 7.39 5.41 12.06
C GLN A 576 8.62 6.14 11.49
N VAL A 577 8.75 6.15 10.17
CA VAL A 577 9.76 6.96 9.47
C VAL A 577 9.29 8.43 9.45
N LEU A 578 10.12 9.33 9.98
CA LEU A 578 9.81 10.77 10.09
C LEU A 578 10.57 11.59 9.04
#